data_AF-A0A3C0YTB3-F1
#
_entry.id   AF-A0A3C0YTB3-F1
#
_cell.length_a   1.000
_cell.length_b   1.000
_cell.length_c   1.000
_cell.angle_alpha   90.00
_cell.angle_beta   90.00
_cell.angle_gamma   90.00
#
_symmetry.space_group_name_H-M   'P 1'
#
loop_
_entity.id
_entity.type
_entity.pdbx_description
1 polymer ?
#
loop_
_entity_poly.entity_id
_entity_poly.type
_entity_poly.pdbx_seq_one_letter_code
_entity_poly.pdbx_strand_id
1 'polypeptide(L)' 'MSDLENKIEAFCGRCKEQGLKITPQRIEVYKALAVSSSHPSADEVYEKVKAVLPNVSLDTVNRTLNTLSSIGVAFVV' A
#
# COMPACT_ATOMS: atom_id res chain seq x y z
N MET A 1 -0.55 -20.66 5.11
CA MET A 1 -0.41 -19.30 4.54
C MET A 1 -1.32 -18.39 5.32
N SER A 2 -0.81 -17.25 5.78
CA SER A 2 -1.60 -16.24 6.49
C SER A 2 -2.47 -15.43 5.50
N ASP A 3 -3.60 -14.90 5.97
CA ASP A 3 -4.50 -14.06 5.15
C ASP A 3 -3.78 -12.87 4.49
N LEU A 4 -2.82 -12.26 5.23
CA LEU A 4 -2.04 -11.14 4.74
C LEU A 4 -1.11 -11.52 3.58
N GLU A 5 -0.48 -12.69 3.62
CA GLU A 5 0.38 -13.17 2.51
C GLU A 5 -0.44 -13.35 1.23
N ASN A 6 -1.63 -13.93 1.33
CA ASN A 6 -2.53 -14.09 0.18
C ASN A 6 -2.95 -12.73 -0.40
N LYS A 7 -3.26 -11.75 0.46
CA LYS A 7 -3.58 -10.37 0.03
C LYS A 7 -2.40 -9.70 -0.67
N ILE A 8 -1.17 -9.91 -0.20
CA ILE A 8 0.04 -9.37 -0.81
C ILE A 8 0.30 -10.02 -2.17
N GLU A 9 0.11 -11.33 -2.28
CA GLU A 9 0.28 -12.04 -3.55
C GLU A 9 -0.73 -11.54 -4.60
N ALA A 10 -2.01 -11.42 -4.22
CA ALA A 10 -3.05 -10.85 -5.08
C ALA A 10 -2.71 -9.41 -5.52
N PHE A 11 -2.24 -8.57 -4.59
CA PHE A 11 -1.77 -7.22 -4.89
C PHE A 11 -0.61 -7.21 -5.90
N CYS A 12 0.38 -8.08 -5.72
CA CYS A 12 1.48 -8.23 -6.66
C CYS A 12 1.00 -8.65 -8.05
N GLY A 13 0.03 -9.56 -8.12
CA GLY A 13 -0.63 -9.95 -9.37
C GLY A 13 -1.28 -8.76 -10.09
N ARG A 14 -2.08 -7.97 -9.36
CA ARG A 14 -2.71 -6.76 -9.89
C ARG A 14 -1.70 -5.72 -10.37
N CYS A 15 -0.59 -5.52 -9.65
CA CYS A 15 0.48 -4.64 -10.11
C CYS A 15 1.06 -5.10 -11.45
N LYS A 16 1.32 -6.40 -11.61
CA LYS A 16 1.84 -6.97 -12.86
C LYS A 16 0.85 -6.78 -14.03
N GLU A 17 -0.43 -7.05 -13.81
CA GLU A 17 -1.50 -6.83 -14.81
C GLU A 17 -1.55 -5.38 -15.30
N GLN A 18 -1.28 -4.43 -14.41
CA GLN A 18 -1.30 -2.99 -14.69
C GLN A 18 0.07 -2.43 -15.15
N GLY A 19 1.07 -3.27 -15.37
CA GLY A 19 2.43 -2.83 -15.74
C GLY A 19 3.15 -2.03 -14.66
N LEU A 20 2.70 -2.12 -13.41
CA LEU A 20 3.25 -1.40 -12.28
C LEU A 20 4.43 -2.18 -11.67
N LYS A 21 5.55 -1.48 -11.49
CA LYS A 21 6.69 -2.01 -10.71
C LYS A 21 6.25 -2.31 -9.27
N ILE A 22 6.57 -3.51 -8.79
CA ILE A 22 6.41 -3.88 -7.39
C ILE A 22 7.63 -3.34 -6.64
N THR A 23 7.44 -2.31 -5.82
CA THR A 23 8.51 -1.69 -5.02
C THR A 23 8.26 -1.92 -3.53
N PRO A 24 9.31 -1.87 -2.68
CA PRO A 24 9.14 -2.00 -1.23
C PRO A 24 8.16 -0.97 -0.66
N GLN A 25 8.17 0.28 -1.14
CA GLN A 25 7.24 1.33 -0.69
C GLN A 25 5.78 0.95 -0.98
N ARG A 26 5.50 0.43 -2.18
CA ARG A 26 4.15 0.01 -2.57
C ARG A 26 3.64 -1.14 -1.72
N ILE A 27 4.51 -2.10 -1.41
CA ILE A 27 4.19 -3.23 -0.54
C ILE A 27 3.88 -2.74 0.88
N GLU A 28 4.72 -1.88 1.46
CA GLU A 28 4.51 -1.41 2.83
C GLU A 28 3.27 -0.52 2.96
N VAL A 29 3.00 0.34 1.97
CA VAL A 29 1.73 1.10 1.93
C VAL A 29 0.53 0.16 1.84
N TYR A 30 0.58 -0.85 0.97
CA TYR A 30 -0.52 -1.83 0.87
C TYR A 30 -0.70 -2.64 2.16
N LYS A 31 0.38 -3.06 2.81
CA LYS A 31 0.32 -3.75 4.11
C LYS A 31 -0.31 -2.88 5.18
N ALA A 32 0.07 -1.60 5.27
CA ALA A 32 -0.49 -0.66 6.23
C ALA A 32 -2.01 -0.51 6.07
N LEU A 33 -2.52 -0.59 4.84
CA LEU A 33 -3.97 -0.62 4.54
C LEU A 33 -4.60 -1.99 4.84
N ALA A 34 -3.96 -3.08 4.42
CA ALA A 34 -4.51 -4.44 4.53
C ALA A 34 -4.64 -4.95 5.97
N VAL A 35 -3.82 -4.43 6.89
CA VAL A 35 -3.86 -4.73 8.33
C VAL A 35 -4.81 -3.79 9.08
N SER A 36 -5.19 -2.66 8.48
CA SER A 36 -6.09 -1.69 9.10
C SER A 36 -7.53 -2.24 9.18
N SER A 37 -8.14 -2.19 10.35
CA SER A 37 -9.54 -2.59 10.58
C SER A 37 -10.55 -1.51 10.15
N SER A 38 -10.06 -0.30 9.89
CA SER A 38 -10.79 0.90 9.50
C SER A 38 -10.16 1.53 8.25
N HIS A 39 -10.75 2.62 7.75
CA HIS A 39 -10.15 3.45 6.70
C HIS A 39 -9.15 4.44 7.31
N PRO A 40 -7.83 4.18 7.23
CA PRO A 40 -6.84 5.10 7.79
C PRO A 40 -6.68 6.32 6.89
N SER A 41 -6.38 7.47 7.50
CA SER A 41 -5.94 8.67 6.79
C SER A 41 -4.55 8.46 6.16
N ALA A 42 -4.21 9.31 5.19
CA ALA A 42 -2.90 9.28 4.55
C ALA A 42 -1.75 9.48 5.56
N ASP A 43 -1.93 10.35 6.56
CA ASP A 43 -0.95 10.58 7.63
C ASP A 43 -0.77 9.33 8.51
N GLU A 44 -1.84 8.63 8.87
CA GLU A 44 -1.74 7.38 9.63
C GLU A 44 -1.02 6.28 8.84
N VAL A 45 -1.27 6.19 7.53
CA VAL A 45 -0.53 5.28 6.66
C VAL A 45 0.94 5.69 6.60
N TYR A 46 1.22 6.99 6.47
CA TYR A 46 2.59 7.50 6.41
C TYR A 46 3.38 7.16 7.68
N GLU A 47 2.83 7.38 8.86
CA GLU A 47 3.51 7.05 10.13
C GLU A 47 3.79 5.55 10.25
N LYS A 48 2.84 4.70 9.85
CA LYS A 48 3.05 3.23 9.82
C LYS A 48 4.16 2.82 8.84
N VAL A 49 4.17 3.39 7.64
CA VAL A 49 5.16 3.05 6.61
C VAL A 49 6.54 3.61 6.99
N LYS A 50 6.61 4.82 7.55
CA LYS A 50 7.85 5.46 8.00
C LYS A 50 8.55 4.67 9.11
N ALA A 51 7.80 4.01 9.99
CA ALA A 51 8.35 3.12 11.00
C ALA A 51 9.15 1.95 10.39
N VAL A 52 8.80 1.51 9.18
CA VAL A 52 9.48 0.43 8.45
C VAL A 52 10.49 0.97 7.42
N LEU A 53 10.17 2.10 6.78
CA LEU A 53 10.94 2.76 5.74
C LEU A 53 11.23 4.23 6.16
N PRO A 54 12.24 4.49 7.00
CA PRO A 54 12.47 5.81 7.60
C PRO A 54 12.68 6.96 6.61
N ASN A 55 13.14 6.63 5.41
CA ASN A 55 13.44 7.60 4.34
C ASN A 55 12.25 7.84 3.39
N VAL A 56 11.09 7.24 3.65
CA VAL A 56 9.89 7.48 2.83
C VAL A 56 9.38 8.90 3.04
N SER A 57 8.98 9.56 1.96
CA SER A 57 8.30 10.85 2.04
C SER A 57 6.78 10.67 2.07
N LEU A 58 6.08 11.64 2.67
CA LEU A 58 4.62 11.69 2.63
C LEU A 58 4.09 11.76 1.18
N ASP A 59 4.78 12.48 0.29
CA ASP A 59 4.48 12.51 -1.14
C ASP A 59 4.54 11.11 -1.78
N THR A 60 5.54 10.29 -1.42
CA THR A 60 5.66 8.91 -1.92
C THR A 60 4.47 8.05 -1.47
N VAL A 61 4.05 8.20 -0.21
CA VAL A 61 2.87 7.50 0.33
C VAL A 61 1.62 7.94 -0.40
N ASN A 62 1.38 9.25 -0.55
CA ASN A 62 0.22 9.79 -1.26
C ASN A 62 0.14 9.32 -2.73
N ARG A 63 1.25 9.39 -3.47
CA ARG A 63 1.29 8.89 -4.86
C ARG A 63 1.00 7.40 -4.93
N THR A 64 1.48 6.65 -3.95
CA THR A 64 1.20 5.22 -3.87
C THR A 64 -0.28 4.98 -3.58
N LEU A 65 -0.85 5.62 -2.57
CA LEU A 65 -2.28 5.54 -2.23
C LEU A 65 -3.15 5.86 -3.45
N ASN A 66 -2.85 6.94 -4.18
CA ASN A 66 -3.54 7.30 -5.42
C ASN A 66 -3.41 6.22 -6.50
N THR A 67 -2.22 5.63 -6.65
CA THR A 67 -2.01 4.53 -7.60
C THR A 67 -2.86 3.31 -7.22
N LEU A 68 -2.87 2.93 -5.94
CA LEU A 68 -3.63 1.78 -5.44
C LEU A 68 -5.15 1.98 -5.62
N SER A 69 -5.63 3.20 -5.37
CA SER A 69 -7.01 3.60 -5.63
C SER A 69 -7.36 3.52 -7.11
N SER A 70 -6.50 4.04 -7.99
CA SER A 70 -6.73 4.06 -9.43
C SER A 70 -6.82 2.67 -10.06
N ILE A 71 -6.13 1.67 -9.48
CA ILE A 71 -6.18 0.27 -9.94
C ILE A 71 -7.18 -0.59 -9.16
N GLY A 72 -7.95 0.02 -8.25
CA GLY A 72 -9.02 -0.65 -7.50
C GLY A 72 -8.55 -1.69 -6.46
N VAL A 73 -7.30 -1.59 -5.97
CA VAL A 73 -6.78 -2.53 -4.96
C VAL A 73 -6.85 -1.98 -3.53
N ALA A 74 -7.09 -0.69 -3.35
CA ALA A 74 -7.37 -0.08 -2.06
C ALA A 74 -8.27 1.15 -2.23
N PHE A 75 -9.14 1.43 -1.27
CA PHE A 75 -9.93 2.67 -1.25
C PHE A 75 -9.26 3.68 -0.32
N VAL A 76 -9.07 4.90 -0.83
CA VAL A 76 -8.54 6.04 -0.07
C VAL A 76 -9.69 7.04 0.05
N VAL A 77 -9.99 7.47 1.28
CA VAL A 77 -10.98 8.51 1.60
C VAL A 77 -10.29 9.84 1.83
#